data_AF-A0A838G8W5-F1
#
_entry.id   AF-A0A838G8W5-F1
#
_cell.length_a   1.000
_cell.length_b   1.000
_cell.length_c   1.000
_cell.angle_alpha   90.00
_cell.angle_beta   90.00
_cell.angle_gamma   90.00
#
_symmetry.space_group_name_H-M   'P 1'
#
loop_
_entity.id
_entity.type
_entity.pdbx_description
1 polymer ?
#
loop_
_entity_poly.entity_id
_entity_poly.type
_entity_poly.pdbx_seq_one_letter_code
_entity_poly.pdbx_strand_id
1 'polypeptide(L)'
;MDTGTPSTSRRDTAPGMGNNSQSNPEGLGSLVTGIVEDLQGIVRGEVLLAKTELKEDVSALGKAAGSLVAGGVVALVGFIFLMLGVTYLLNKWLELWIAAGIVGIALLLIGGILVMSGKKAMSAASMKPTETIDSLKEDQEWANRQIKSVKK
;
A
#
# COMPACT_ATOMS: atom_id res chain seq x y z
N MET A 1 -0.30 72.49 6.34
CA MET A 1 0.48 73.00 7.48
C MET A 1 0.29 72.03 8.63
N ASP A 2 1.33 71.25 8.96
CA ASP A 2 1.59 70.81 10.34
C ASP A 2 3.10 70.56 10.44
N THR A 3 3.72 71.08 11.48
CA THR A 3 5.19 71.21 11.67
C THR A 3 5.53 70.82 13.10
N GLY A 4 6.45 69.88 13.30
CA GLY A 4 6.99 69.56 14.64
C GLY A 4 7.69 68.20 14.68
N THR A 5 8.96 68.12 14.27
CA THR A 5 10.17 68.05 15.13
C THR A 5 10.51 66.66 15.70
N PRO A 6 11.76 66.16 15.50
CA PRO A 6 12.24 64.92 16.08
C PRO A 6 12.83 65.16 17.48
N SER A 7 12.47 64.32 18.46
CA SER A 7 13.11 64.30 19.78
C SER A 7 14.05 63.10 19.91
N THR A 8 15.33 63.36 19.68
CA THR A 8 16.44 62.48 20.09
C THR A 8 16.62 62.57 21.61
N SER A 9 16.43 61.46 22.32
CA SER A 9 16.91 61.31 23.70
C SER A 9 17.97 60.22 23.75
N ARG A 10 19.21 60.67 23.95
CA ARG A 10 20.41 59.85 24.20
C ARG A 10 20.81 60.08 25.66
N ARG A 11 21.30 59.00 26.29
CA ARG A 11 22.10 58.87 27.55
C ARG A 11 21.38 58.02 28.61
N ASP A 12 21.98 57.12 29.39
CA ASP A 12 23.37 56.72 29.61
C ASP A 12 23.42 55.37 30.36
N THR A 13 24.50 54.61 30.12
CA THR A 13 25.28 53.72 31.02
C THR A 13 24.63 52.92 32.18
N ALA A 14 24.79 51.58 32.14
CA ALA A 14 25.56 50.82 33.15
C ALA A 14 25.87 49.38 32.67
N PRO A 15 27.12 48.89 32.82
CA PRO A 15 27.51 47.52 32.49
C PRO A 15 27.29 46.60 33.71
N GLY A 16 26.22 45.80 33.65
CA GLY A 16 25.99 44.69 34.57
C GLY A 16 26.80 43.47 34.14
N MET A 17 28.01 43.36 34.69
CA MET A 17 28.88 42.18 34.63
C MET A 17 28.21 41.02 35.37
N GLY A 18 27.25 40.35 34.71
CA GLY A 18 26.72 39.05 35.10
C GLY A 18 27.55 37.96 34.44
N ASN A 19 28.61 37.56 35.14
CA ASN A 19 29.53 36.50 34.77
C ASN A 19 28.82 35.14 34.74
N ASN A 20 28.08 34.86 33.66
CA ASN A 20 27.69 33.50 33.28
C ASN A 20 28.45 33.10 32.02
N SER A 21 29.78 33.29 32.06
CA SER A 21 30.70 32.39 31.38
C SER A 21 30.63 31.04 32.11
N GLN A 22 29.49 30.36 32.02
CA GLN A 22 29.53 28.91 31.98
C GLN A 22 30.28 28.63 30.69
N SER A 23 31.57 28.33 30.86
CA SER A 23 32.41 27.71 29.87
C SER A 23 31.61 26.58 29.25
N ASN A 24 31.02 26.87 28.09
CA ASN A 24 30.24 25.89 27.38
C ASN A 24 31.17 25.23 26.35
N PRO A 25 31.66 24.00 26.60
CA PRO A 25 32.32 23.22 25.56
C PRO A 25 31.36 22.77 24.43
N GLU A 26 30.07 23.13 24.46
CA GLU A 26 29.03 22.57 23.56
C GLU A 26 28.96 23.20 22.15
N GLY A 27 29.88 24.08 21.74
CA GLY A 27 29.77 24.80 20.45
C GLY A 27 29.84 23.94 19.17
N LEU A 28 30.43 22.74 19.23
CA LEU A 28 30.48 21.79 18.11
C LEU A 28 29.63 20.53 18.37
N GLY A 29 29.58 20.08 19.62
CA GLY A 29 28.73 18.96 20.03
C GLY A 29 27.25 19.26 19.85
N SER A 30 26.77 20.44 20.27
CA SER A 30 25.36 20.82 20.15
C SER A 30 24.89 20.99 18.70
N LEU A 31 25.76 21.43 17.79
CA LEU A 31 25.45 21.55 16.37
C LEU A 31 25.30 20.18 15.71
N VAL A 32 26.18 19.23 16.04
CA VAL A 32 26.06 17.84 15.56
C VAL A 32 24.82 17.19 16.14
N THR A 33 24.51 17.40 17.42
CA THR A 33 23.27 16.91 18.04
C THR A 33 22.04 17.49 17.35
N GLY A 34 22.02 18.80 17.05
CA GLY A 34 20.92 19.43 16.32
C GLY A 34 20.69 18.86 14.92
N ILE A 35 21.77 18.61 14.15
CA ILE A 35 21.67 17.99 12.83
C ILE A 35 21.13 16.55 12.93
N VAL A 36 21.58 15.77 13.93
CA VAL A 36 21.08 14.41 14.15
C VAL A 36 19.60 14.43 14.53
N GLU A 37 19.17 15.39 15.35
CA GLU A 37 17.76 15.57 15.74
C GLU A 37 16.88 15.92 14.52
N ASP A 38 17.34 16.85 13.67
CA ASP A 38 16.62 17.24 12.45
C ASP A 38 16.52 16.08 11.45
N LEU A 39 17.60 15.30 11.27
CA LEU A 39 17.60 14.11 10.43
C LEU A 39 16.64 13.04 10.98
N GLN A 40 16.59 12.83 12.30
CA GLN A 40 15.58 11.96 12.93
C GLN A 40 14.16 12.46 12.69
N GLY A 41 13.95 13.79 12.70
CA GLY A 41 12.69 14.44 12.36
C GLY A 41 12.23 14.14 10.93
N ILE A 42 13.12 14.27 9.94
CA ILE A 42 12.83 13.96 8.52
C ILE A 42 12.49 12.48 8.36
N VAL A 43 13.34 11.58 8.87
CA VAL A 43 13.12 10.13 8.76
C VAL A 43 11.78 9.73 9.39
N ARG A 44 11.46 10.27 10.56
CA ARG A 44 10.18 10.01 11.23
C ARG A 44 8.99 10.56 10.43
N GLY A 45 9.14 11.73 9.83
CA GLY A 45 8.13 12.33 8.96
C GLY A 45 7.85 11.49 7.72
N GLU A 46 8.90 11.00 7.08
CA GLU A 46 8.81 10.18 5.86
C GLU A 46 8.20 8.80 6.15
N VAL A 47 8.55 8.20 7.31
CA VAL A 47 7.88 6.97 7.80
C VAL A 47 6.41 7.21 8.11
N LEU A 48 6.05 8.34 8.72
CA LEU A 48 4.66 8.69 9.02
C LEU A 48 3.86 8.91 7.73
N LEU A 49 4.47 9.56 6.73
CA LEU A 49 3.86 9.80 5.43
C LEU A 49 3.67 8.48 4.67
N ALA A 50 4.73 7.68 4.54
CA ALA A 50 4.68 6.37 3.89
C ALA A 50 3.66 5.43 4.56
N LYS A 51 3.54 5.47 5.90
CA LYS A 51 2.52 4.70 6.63
C LYS A 51 1.10 5.18 6.32
N THR A 52 0.91 6.49 6.13
CA THR A 52 -0.39 7.07 5.80
C THR A 52 -0.80 6.71 4.39
N GLU A 53 0.10 6.87 3.42
CA GLU A 53 -0.10 6.51 2.03
C GLU A 53 -0.38 5.01 1.88
N LEU A 54 0.43 4.16 2.53
CA LEU A 54 0.19 2.71 2.54
C LEU A 54 -1.18 2.35 3.13
N LYS A 55 -1.62 3.04 4.19
CA LYS A 55 -2.93 2.79 4.79
C LYS A 55 -4.07 3.21 3.86
N GLU A 56 -3.90 4.31 3.13
CA GLU A 56 -4.87 4.78 2.15
C GLU A 56 -4.96 3.83 0.96
N ASP A 57 -3.82 3.39 0.42
CA ASP A 57 -3.73 2.39 -0.65
C ASP A 57 -4.39 1.08 -0.26
N VAL A 58 -4.06 0.54 0.93
CA VAL A 58 -4.65 -0.69 1.43
C VAL A 58 -6.14 -0.53 1.67
N SER A 59 -6.59 0.63 2.15
CA SER A 59 -8.02 0.89 2.35
C SER A 59 -8.77 0.98 1.02
N ALA A 60 -8.21 1.67 0.03
CA ALA A 60 -8.79 1.80 -1.31
C ALA A 60 -8.86 0.43 -2.00
N LEU A 61 -7.77 -0.34 -1.97
CA LEU A 61 -7.72 -1.69 -2.50
C LEU A 61 -8.71 -2.61 -1.77
N GLY A 62 -8.80 -2.51 -0.44
CA GLY A 62 -9.75 -3.28 0.37
C GLY A 62 -11.21 -2.97 0.04
N LYS A 63 -11.55 -1.68 -0.16
CA LYS A 63 -12.89 -1.26 -0.59
C LYS A 63 -13.21 -1.76 -2.01
N ALA A 64 -12.26 -1.63 -2.94
CA ALA A 64 -12.43 -2.10 -4.30
C ALA A 64 -12.62 -3.63 -4.35
N ALA A 65 -11.75 -4.38 -3.67
CA ALA A 65 -11.88 -5.83 -3.55
C ALA A 65 -13.20 -6.24 -2.88
N GLY A 66 -13.60 -5.55 -1.81
CA GLY A 66 -14.87 -5.77 -1.13
C GLY A 66 -16.08 -5.54 -2.04
N SER A 67 -16.09 -4.44 -2.81
CA SER A 67 -17.15 -4.17 -3.77
C SER A 67 -17.21 -5.18 -4.92
N LEU A 68 -16.06 -5.69 -5.38
CA LEU A 68 -15.99 -6.68 -6.43
C LEU A 68 -16.53 -8.04 -5.97
N VAL A 69 -16.22 -8.45 -4.73
CA VAL A 69 -16.80 -9.64 -4.12
C VAL A 69 -18.31 -9.49 -3.91
N ALA A 70 -18.76 -8.38 -3.33
CA ALA A 70 -20.18 -8.13 -3.10
C ALA A 70 -20.98 -8.09 -4.41
N GLY A 71 -20.49 -7.34 -5.41
CA GLY A 71 -21.07 -7.29 -6.75
C GLY A 71 -21.06 -8.65 -7.43
N GLY A 72 -19.97 -9.41 -7.29
CA GLY A 72 -19.85 -10.77 -7.80
C GLY A 72 -20.89 -11.73 -7.21
N VAL A 73 -21.15 -11.66 -5.89
CA VAL A 73 -22.20 -12.45 -5.23
C VAL A 73 -23.58 -12.07 -5.75
N VAL A 74 -23.91 -10.78 -5.84
CA VAL A 74 -25.20 -10.32 -6.38
C VAL A 74 -25.39 -10.77 -7.83
N ALA A 75 -24.35 -10.60 -8.66
CA ALA A 75 -24.36 -11.05 -10.05
C ALA A 75 -24.54 -12.57 -10.16
N LEU A 76 -23.88 -13.35 -9.30
CA LEU A 76 -24.02 -14.80 -9.24
C LEU A 76 -25.45 -15.22 -8.88
N VAL A 77 -26.05 -14.59 -7.87
CA VAL A 77 -27.46 -14.86 -7.50
C VAL A 77 -28.39 -14.52 -8.67
N GLY A 78 -28.23 -13.35 -9.29
CA GLY A 78 -29.02 -12.97 -10.46
C GLY A 78 -28.85 -13.93 -11.63
N PHE A 79 -27.62 -14.40 -11.87
CA PHE A 79 -27.33 -15.40 -12.89
C PHE A 79 -27.99 -16.75 -12.61
N ILE A 80 -28.04 -17.21 -11.37
CA ILE A 80 -28.78 -18.42 -10.98
C ILE A 80 -30.27 -18.27 -11.30
N PHE A 81 -30.89 -17.15 -10.93
CA PHE A 81 -32.30 -16.88 -11.25
C PHE A 81 -32.55 -16.79 -12.75
N LEU A 82 -31.62 -16.22 -13.52
CA LEU A 82 -31.71 -16.19 -14.98
C LEU A 82 -31.69 -17.61 -15.56
N MET A 83 -30.79 -18.47 -15.08
CA MET A 83 -30.70 -19.86 -15.55
C MET A 83 -31.92 -20.69 -15.15
N LEU A 84 -32.50 -20.44 -13.96
CA LEU A 84 -33.80 -21.00 -13.59
C LEU A 84 -34.88 -20.52 -14.57
N GLY A 85 -34.93 -19.22 -14.87
CA GLY A 85 -35.87 -18.66 -15.85
C GLY A 85 -35.76 -19.32 -17.22
N VAL A 86 -34.54 -19.49 -17.74
CA VAL A 86 -34.28 -20.21 -19.00
C VAL A 86 -34.75 -21.66 -18.91
N THR A 87 -34.48 -22.34 -17.80
CA THR A 87 -34.91 -23.72 -17.58
C THR A 87 -36.44 -23.83 -17.59
N TYR A 88 -37.15 -22.93 -16.90
CA TYR A 88 -38.61 -22.88 -16.91
C TYR A 88 -39.19 -22.50 -18.28
N LEU A 89 -38.49 -21.67 -19.04
CA LEU A 89 -38.89 -21.30 -20.41
C LEU A 89 -38.78 -22.51 -21.35
N LEU A 90 -37.69 -23.28 -21.27
CA LEU A 90 -37.50 -24.51 -22.03
C LEU A 90 -38.50 -25.60 -21.61
N ASN A 91 -38.88 -25.65 -20.33
CA ASN A 91 -39.89 -26.58 -19.82
C ASN A 91 -41.30 -26.38 -20.43
N LYS A 92 -41.53 -25.30 -21.20
CA LYS A 92 -42.77 -25.15 -21.99
C LYS A 92 -42.83 -26.11 -23.18
N TRP A 93 -41.69 -26.59 -23.64
CA TRP A 93 -41.56 -27.43 -24.84
C TRP A 93 -40.97 -28.82 -24.54
N LEU A 94 -40.28 -28.95 -23.41
CA LEU A 94 -39.54 -30.14 -22.98
C LEU A 94 -39.89 -30.49 -21.52
N GLU A 95 -39.59 -31.71 -21.10
CA GLU A 95 -39.72 -32.11 -19.69
C GLU A 95 -38.64 -31.42 -18.82
N LEU A 96 -38.97 -31.11 -17.56
CA LEU A 96 -38.15 -30.24 -16.71
C LEU A 96 -36.71 -30.74 -16.54
N TRP A 97 -36.53 -32.05 -16.42
CA TRP A 97 -35.21 -32.66 -16.25
C TRP A 97 -34.35 -32.52 -17.52
N ILE A 98 -34.96 -32.57 -18.72
CA ILE A 98 -34.29 -32.38 -20.00
C ILE A 98 -33.87 -30.92 -20.16
N ALA A 99 -34.81 -29.99 -19.87
CA ALA A 99 -34.54 -28.56 -19.90
C ALA A 99 -33.37 -28.17 -18.97
N ALA A 100 -33.41 -28.66 -17.72
CA ALA A 100 -32.35 -28.43 -16.75
C ALA A 100 -31.03 -29.06 -17.20
N GLY A 101 -31.07 -30.25 -17.80
CA GLY A 101 -29.89 -30.93 -18.35
C GLY A 101 -29.21 -30.12 -19.47
N ILE A 102 -29.97 -29.58 -20.42
CA ILE A 102 -29.44 -28.76 -21.52
C ILE A 102 -28.77 -27.49 -20.98
N VAL A 103 -29.44 -26.78 -20.07
CA VAL A 103 -28.90 -25.55 -19.46
C VAL A 103 -27.64 -25.87 -18.64
N GLY A 104 -27.64 -26.98 -17.90
CA GLY A 104 -26.49 -27.44 -17.14
C GLY A 104 -25.28 -27.78 -18.01
N ILE A 105 -25.48 -28.47 -19.13
CA ILE A 105 -24.40 -28.78 -20.09
C ILE A 105 -23.84 -27.48 -20.69
N ALA A 106 -24.70 -26.54 -21.10
CA ALA A 106 -24.26 -25.26 -21.63
C ALA A 106 -23.41 -24.48 -20.60
N LEU A 107 -23.82 -24.47 -19.32
CA LEU A 107 -23.06 -23.88 -18.22
C LEU A 107 -21.71 -24.55 -18.00
N LEU A 108 -21.63 -25.88 -18.07
CA LEU A 108 -20.37 -26.60 -17.93
C LEU A 108 -19.39 -26.27 -19.06
N LEU A 109 -19.88 -26.10 -20.30
CA LEU A 109 -19.04 -25.68 -21.42
C LEU A 109 -18.51 -24.26 -21.22
N ILE A 110 -19.38 -23.32 -20.85
CA ILE A 110 -18.98 -21.93 -20.58
C ILE A 110 -17.99 -21.88 -19.41
N GLY A 111 -18.30 -22.57 -18.31
CA GLY A 111 -17.44 -22.64 -17.13
C GLY A 111 -16.09 -23.28 -17.43
N GLY A 112 -16.07 -24.35 -18.23
CA GLY A 112 -14.84 -24.98 -18.71
C GLY A 112 -13.96 -24.01 -19.49
N ILE A 113 -14.54 -23.27 -20.46
CA ILE A 113 -13.81 -22.26 -21.25
C ILE A 113 -13.28 -21.15 -20.33
N LEU A 114 -14.07 -20.69 -19.36
CA LEU A 114 -13.68 -19.62 -18.46
C LEU A 114 -12.53 -20.05 -17.53
N VAL A 115 -12.59 -21.27 -16.98
CA VAL A 115 -11.49 -21.85 -16.19
C VAL A 115 -10.22 -21.99 -17.02
N MET A 116 -10.33 -22.50 -18.25
CA MET A 116 -9.18 -22.61 -19.16
C MET A 116 -8.57 -21.25 -19.49
N SER A 117 -9.41 -20.25 -19.75
CA SER A 117 -8.99 -18.88 -20.06
C SER A 117 -8.34 -18.21 -18.86
N GLY A 118 -8.90 -18.39 -17.65
CA GLY A 118 -8.31 -17.90 -16.40
C GLY A 118 -6.95 -18.54 -16.11
N LYS A 119 -6.83 -19.87 -16.28
CA LYS A 119 -5.54 -20.57 -16.17
C LYS A 119 -4.51 -20.04 -17.17
N LYS A 120 -4.93 -19.79 -18.41
CA LYS A 120 -4.05 -19.22 -19.45
C LYS A 120 -3.64 -17.80 -19.11
N ALA A 121 -4.56 -16.96 -18.61
CA ALA A 121 -4.27 -15.60 -18.17
C ALA A 121 -3.28 -15.57 -17.00
N MET A 122 -3.45 -16.44 -16.00
CA MET A 122 -2.51 -16.58 -14.88
C MET A 122 -1.16 -17.20 -15.27
N SER A 123 -1.11 -17.97 -16.35
CA SER A 123 0.14 -18.51 -16.89
C SER A 123 0.86 -17.52 -17.80
N ALA A 124 0.13 -16.63 -18.49
CA ALA A 124 0.67 -15.62 -19.40
C ALA A 124 1.06 -14.34 -18.66
N ALA A 125 0.28 -13.95 -17.65
CA ALA A 125 0.73 -13.02 -16.63
C ALA A 125 1.68 -13.79 -15.71
N SER A 126 2.98 -13.74 -15.99
CA SER A 126 4.04 -14.28 -15.14
C SER A 126 4.01 -13.63 -13.75
N MET A 127 3.03 -14.01 -12.92
CA MET A 127 2.96 -13.72 -11.48
C MET A 127 3.80 -14.72 -10.67
N LYS A 128 4.66 -15.49 -11.34
CA LYS A 128 5.91 -15.92 -10.73
C LYS A 128 6.90 -14.80 -11.04
N PRO A 129 7.25 -13.93 -10.08
CA PRO A 129 8.42 -13.09 -10.27
C PRO A 129 9.63 -14.02 -10.20
N THR A 130 9.92 -14.72 -11.29
CA THR A 130 10.97 -15.74 -11.37
C THR A 130 12.30 -15.09 -10.97
N GLU A 131 12.53 -13.87 -11.46
CA GLU A 131 13.67 -13.02 -11.10
C GLU A 131 13.73 -12.71 -9.59
N THR A 132 12.60 -12.38 -8.94
CA THR A 132 12.56 -12.09 -7.50
C THR A 132 12.73 -13.36 -6.67
N ILE A 133 12.18 -14.49 -7.11
CA ILE A 133 12.34 -15.77 -6.41
C ILE A 133 13.77 -16.29 -6.56
N ASP A 134 14.40 -16.08 -7.72
CA ASP A 134 15.77 -16.51 -7.97
C ASP A 134 16.80 -15.60 -7.25
N SER A 135 16.58 -14.29 -7.21
CA SER A 135 17.40 -13.38 -6.38
C SER A 135 17.29 -13.68 -4.88
N LEU A 136 16.09 -14.00 -4.36
CA LEU A 136 15.93 -14.42 -2.96
C LEU A 136 16.64 -15.75 -2.64
N LYS A 137 16.73 -16.68 -3.60
CA LYS A 137 17.51 -17.92 -3.43
C LYS A 137 19.00 -17.64 -3.45
N GLU A 138 19.47 -16.80 -4.37
CA GLU A 138 20.88 -16.44 -4.47
C GLU A 138 21.35 -15.71 -3.20
N ASP A 139 20.53 -14.81 -2.65
CA ASP A 139 20.76 -14.12 -1.38
C ASP A 139 20.81 -15.10 -0.20
N GLN A 140 19.91 -16.09 -0.17
CA GLN A 140 19.91 -17.14 0.85
C GLN A 140 21.18 -17.99 0.77
N GLU A 141 21.61 -18.35 -0.43
CA GLU A 141 22.84 -19.09 -0.64
C GLU A 141 24.09 -18.28 -0.25
N TRP A 142 24.14 -17.00 -0.59
CA TRP A 142 25.23 -16.09 -0.21
C TRP A 142 25.33 -15.96 1.32
N ALA A 143 24.19 -15.77 1.99
CA ALA A 143 24.13 -15.68 3.45
C ALA A 143 24.62 -16.98 4.12
N ASN A 144 24.21 -18.14 3.59
CA ASN A 144 24.61 -19.44 4.14
C ASN A 144 26.11 -19.74 3.92
N ARG A 145 26.69 -19.26 2.81
CA ARG A 145 28.14 -19.32 2.55
C ARG A 145 28.94 -18.47 3.55
N GLN A 146 28.47 -17.26 3.86
CA GLN A 146 29.10 -16.38 4.85
C GLN A 146 29.08 -16.97 6.27
N ILE A 147 27.96 -17.56 6.68
CA ILE A 147 27.85 -18.19 8.01
C ILE A 147 28.82 -19.39 8.12
N LYS A 148 29.00 -20.16 7.04
CA LYS A 148 29.98 -21.27 7.02
C LYS A 148 31.44 -20.80 7.04
N SER A 149 31.77 -19.66 6.42
CA SER A 149 33.15 -19.16 6.39
C SER A 149 33.60 -18.53 7.70
N VAL A 150 32.68 -17.99 8.50
CA VAL A 150 33.01 -17.41 9.83
C VAL A 150 33.24 -18.48 10.91
N LYS A 151 32.73 -19.71 10.70
CA LYS A 151 32.82 -20.82 11.66
C LYS A 151 34.05 -21.74 11.45
N LYS A 152 34.97 -21.37 10.56
CA LYS A 152 36.21 -22.12 10.27
C LYS A 152 37.42 -21.29 10.69
#